data_AF-A0A821J9A3-F1
#
_entry.id   AF-A0A821J9A3-F1
#
_cell.length_a   1.000
_cell.length_b   1.000
_cell.length_c   1.000
_cell.angle_alpha   90.00
_cell.angle_beta   90.00
_cell.angle_gamma   90.00
#
_symmetry.space_group_name_H-M   'P 1'
#
loop_
_entity.id
_entity.type
_entity.pdbx_description
1 polymer ?
#
loop_
_entity_poly.entity_id
_entity_poly.type
_entity_poly.pdbx_seq_one_letter_code
_entity_poly.pdbx_strand_id
1 'polypeptide(L)'
;MSDDFAKWASHLIEIRIPSRFLQYGINVYDTPGFLGNDPSILAENLLQLVSSVRPSLIYLYDNAVVSDDSRKCFEQLQLALRHHFRGTAFFFLNTKADVLTIRKDAEDDDDDDNDETRG
;
A
#
# COMPACT_ATOMS: atom_id res chain seq x y z
N MET A 1 18.68 19.07 -7.19
CA MET A 1 17.51 18.57 -7.95
C MET A 1 16.98 19.70 -8.82
N SER A 2 16.32 19.41 -9.95
CA SER A 2 15.62 20.46 -10.68
C SER A 2 14.30 20.76 -9.98
N ASP A 3 13.97 22.05 -9.86
CA ASP A 3 12.70 22.53 -9.30
C ASP A 3 11.48 21.92 -10.02
N ASP A 4 11.66 21.48 -11.27
CA ASP A 4 10.64 20.83 -12.10
C ASP A 4 10.14 19.51 -11.54
N PHE A 5 11.03 18.65 -10.99
CA PHE A 5 10.61 17.37 -10.42
C PHE A 5 9.80 17.59 -9.14
N ALA A 6 10.29 18.47 -8.27
CA ALA A 6 9.59 18.81 -7.03
C ALA A 6 8.19 19.36 -7.32
N LYS A 7 8.10 20.27 -8.29
CA LYS A 7 6.83 20.81 -8.76
C LYS A 7 5.91 19.74 -9.34
N TRP A 8 6.42 18.80 -10.13
CA TRP A 8 5.60 17.71 -10.66
C TRP A 8 5.09 16.79 -9.54
N ALA A 9 5.96 16.38 -8.63
CA ALA A 9 5.65 15.43 -7.56
C ALA A 9 4.59 15.92 -6.57
N SER A 10 4.38 17.24 -6.45
CA SER A 10 3.34 17.81 -5.57
C SER A 10 1.92 17.80 -6.17
N HIS A 11 1.74 17.35 -7.42
CA HIS A 11 0.41 17.28 -8.03
C HIS A 11 -0.37 16.05 -7.57
N LEU A 12 -1.61 16.26 -7.14
CA LEU A 12 -2.58 15.19 -6.96
C LEU A 12 -3.20 14.82 -8.31
N ILE A 13 -3.13 13.54 -8.68
CA ILE A 13 -3.79 13.01 -9.87
C ILE A 13 -5.08 12.33 -9.45
N GLU A 14 -6.22 12.82 -9.97
CA GLU A 14 -7.53 12.22 -9.72
C GLU A 14 -7.93 11.30 -10.88
N ILE A 15 -8.24 10.05 -10.57
CA ILE A 15 -8.74 9.07 -11.53
C ILE A 15 -10.17 8.69 -11.16
N ARG A 16 -11.10 8.82 -12.12
CA ARG A 16 -12.51 8.46 -11.94
C ARG A 16 -12.82 7.21 -12.76
N ILE A 17 -13.19 6.14 -12.07
CA ILE A 17 -13.57 4.87 -12.68
C ILE A 17 -14.99 4.45 -12.29
N PRO A 18 -15.75 3.80 -13.18
CA PRO A 18 -17.04 3.22 -12.85
C PRO A 18 -16.83 1.99 -11.95
N SER A 19 -16.97 2.18 -10.64
CA SER A 19 -16.83 1.12 -9.64
C SER A 19 -18.00 1.17 -8.66
N ARG A 20 -18.68 0.03 -8.48
CA ARG A 20 -19.74 -0.10 -7.46
C ARG A 20 -19.22 0.17 -6.05
N PHE A 21 -17.95 -0.12 -5.81
CA PHE A 21 -17.30 0.16 -4.53
C PHE A 21 -17.15 1.66 -4.26
N LEU A 22 -16.69 2.42 -5.26
CA LEU A 22 -16.52 3.88 -5.12
C LEU A 22 -17.86 4.62 -5.00
N GLN A 23 -18.97 4.03 -5.49
CA GLN A 23 -20.32 4.61 -5.34
C GLN A 23 -20.78 4.70 -3.88
N TYR A 24 -20.17 3.95 -2.96
CA TYR A 24 -20.45 4.07 -1.52
C TYR A 24 -19.77 5.28 -0.86
N GLY A 25 -19.14 6.18 -1.63
CA GLY A 25 -18.43 7.33 -1.10
C GLY A 25 -17.03 7.00 -0.55
N ILE A 26 -16.48 5.85 -0.94
CA ILE A 26 -15.13 5.46 -0.57
C ILE A 26 -14.16 6.05 -1.59
N ASN A 27 -13.21 6.83 -1.10
CA ASN A 27 -12.11 7.37 -1.90
C ASN A 27 -10.82 6.64 -1.54
N VAL A 28 -10.10 6.19 -2.56
CA VAL A 28 -8.81 5.50 -2.40
C VAL A 28 -7.71 6.45 -2.86
N TYR A 29 -6.70 6.61 -2.01
CA TYR A 29 -5.53 7.43 -2.30
C TYR A 29 -4.32 6.51 -2.28
N ASP A 30 -3.74 6.29 -3.46
CA ASP A 30 -2.46 5.61 -3.58
C ASP A 30 -1.33 6.62 -3.42
N THR A 31 -0.26 6.22 -2.73
CA THR A 31 0.87 7.10 -2.42
C THR A 31 2.16 6.47 -2.89
N PRO A 32 3.10 7.26 -3.46
CA PRO A 32 4.41 6.73 -3.81
C PRO A 32 5.11 6.15 -2.57
N GLY A 33 5.94 5.12 -2.81
CA GLY A 33 6.71 4.48 -1.74
C GLY A 33 7.68 5.46 -1.05
N PHE A 34 7.72 5.41 0.28
CA PHE A 34 8.55 6.30 1.12
C PHE A 34 10.06 6.11 0.97
N LEU A 35 10.50 5.00 0.39
CA LEU A 35 11.93 4.69 0.18
C LEU A 35 12.45 5.12 -1.20
N GLY A 36 11.71 5.99 -1.90
CA GLY A 36 12.08 6.52 -3.21
C GLY A 36 13.06 7.70 -3.16
N ASN A 37 13.36 8.23 -4.35
CA ASN A 37 14.14 9.46 -4.49
C ASN A 37 13.40 10.65 -3.84
N ASP A 38 14.10 11.37 -2.98
CA ASP A 38 13.65 12.55 -2.20
C ASP A 38 12.55 12.29 -1.15
N PRO A 39 12.91 11.75 0.03
CA PRO A 39 11.95 11.46 1.09
C PRO A 39 11.29 12.71 1.69
N SER A 40 11.86 13.90 1.49
CA SER A 40 11.36 15.14 2.09
C SER A 40 10.07 15.62 1.44
N ILE A 41 10.04 15.66 0.10
CA ILE A 41 8.85 16.07 -0.64
C ILE A 41 7.73 15.03 -0.55
N LEU A 42 8.07 13.74 -0.53
CA LEU A 42 7.09 12.67 -0.35
C LEU A 42 6.45 12.72 1.04
N ALA A 43 7.24 13.01 2.07
CA ALA A 43 6.73 13.21 3.43
C ALA A 43 5.80 14.43 3.52
N GLU A 44 6.18 15.55 2.90
CA GLU A 44 5.35 16.76 2.86
C GLU A 44 4.03 16.53 2.14
N ASN A 45 4.06 15.92 0.95
CA ASN A 45 2.87 15.60 0.17
C ASN A 45 1.91 14.68 0.94
N LEU A 46 2.45 13.64 1.59
CA LEU A 46 1.63 12.77 2.42
C LEU A 46 1.00 13.55 3.59
N LEU A 47 1.79 14.37 4.29
CA LEU A 47 1.28 15.16 5.40
C LEU A 47 0.14 16.10 4.96
N GLN A 48 0.30 16.78 3.83
CA GLN A 48 -0.71 17.66 3.26
C GLN A 48 -2.00 16.89 2.91
N LEU A 49 -1.85 15.71 2.28
CA LEU A 49 -2.98 14.85 1.93
C LEU A 49 -3.73 14.38 3.18
N VAL A 50 -3.02 13.79 4.16
CA VAL A 50 -3.60 13.27 5.40
C VAL A 50 -4.28 14.37 6.21
N SER A 51 -3.67 15.56 6.27
CA SER A 51 -4.25 16.72 6.96
C SER A 51 -5.57 17.18 6.33
N SER A 52 -5.66 17.11 5.00
CA SER A 52 -6.79 17.60 4.22
C SER A 52 -7.99 16.65 4.26
N VAL A 53 -7.76 15.35 4.09
CA VAL A 53 -8.85 14.36 3.94
C VAL A 53 -9.10 13.52 5.18
N ARG A 54 -8.16 13.50 6.14
CA ARG A 54 -8.21 12.73 7.40
C ARG A 54 -8.62 11.26 7.17
N PRO A 55 -7.87 10.52 6.33
CA PRO A 55 -8.27 9.19 5.90
C PRO A 55 -8.03 8.15 6.99
N SER A 56 -8.56 6.94 6.81
CA SER A 56 -7.96 5.76 7.44
C SER A 56 -6.70 5.37 6.68
N LEU A 57 -5.64 5.00 7.39
CA LEU A 57 -4.36 4.64 6.80
C LEU A 57 -4.20 3.11 6.73
N ILE A 58 -3.71 2.63 5.60
CA ILE A 58 -3.40 1.21 5.38
C ILE A 58 -1.93 1.12 4.99
N TYR A 59 -1.13 0.44 5.81
CA TYR A 59 0.27 0.15 5.51
C TYR A 59 0.40 -1.24 4.91
N LEU A 60 0.78 -1.27 3.63
CA LEU A 60 0.99 -2.51 2.86
C LEU A 60 2.41 -3.01 3.05
N TYR A 61 2.57 -4.30 3.34
CA TYR A 61 3.88 -4.93 3.48
C TYR A 61 3.86 -6.39 3.03
N ASP A 62 5.01 -6.86 2.57
CA ASP A 62 5.12 -8.09 1.77
C ASP A 62 5.20 -9.40 2.58
N ASN A 63 5.40 -9.40 3.91
CA ASN A 63 5.56 -10.67 4.66
C ASN A 63 5.37 -10.51 6.19
N ALA A 64 5.11 -11.60 6.90
CA ALA A 64 5.05 -11.63 8.38
C ALA A 64 6.41 -11.26 9.03
N VAL A 65 7.51 -11.53 8.33
CA VAL A 65 8.83 -11.05 8.72
C VAL A 65 9.03 -9.64 8.17
N VAL A 66 8.90 -8.63 9.04
CA VAL A 66 9.12 -7.23 8.69
C VAL A 66 10.55 -7.05 8.21
N SER A 67 10.73 -6.76 6.92
CA SER A 67 12.04 -6.46 6.35
C SER A 67 12.60 -5.16 6.96
N ASP A 68 13.93 -5.01 6.95
CA ASP A 68 14.58 -3.77 7.41
C ASP A 68 14.08 -2.54 6.62
N ASP A 69 13.75 -2.72 5.34
CA ASP A 69 13.20 -1.66 4.50
C ASP A 69 11.78 -1.31 4.88
N SER A 70 10.91 -2.31 5.14
CA SER A 70 9.56 -2.07 5.67
C SER A 70 9.62 -1.33 7.01
N ARG A 71 10.54 -1.71 7.91
CA ARG A 71 10.73 -1.00 9.17
C ARG A 71 11.12 0.46 8.96
N LYS A 72 12.14 0.73 8.14
CA LYS A 72 12.60 2.10 7.84
C LYS A 72 11.51 2.94 7.18
N CYS A 73 10.77 2.35 6.25
CA CYS A 73 9.63 2.98 5.59
C CYS A 73 8.56 3.41 6.60
N PHE A 74 8.20 2.51 7.52
CA PHE A 74 7.23 2.81 8.57
C PHE A 74 7.74 3.89 9.56
N GLU A 75 9.02 3.87 9.93
CA GLU A 75 9.62 4.91 10.78
C GLU A 75 9.54 6.29 10.12
N GLN A 76 9.84 6.39 8.81
CA GLN A 76 9.71 7.63 8.06
C GLN A 76 8.26 8.11 7.97
N LEU A 77 7.32 7.19 7.75
CA LEU A 77 5.90 7.47 7.77
C LEU A 77 5.44 8.03 9.14
N GLN A 78 5.89 7.40 10.23
CA GLN A 78 5.62 7.87 11.59
C GLN A 78 6.20 9.26 11.87
N LEU A 79 7.40 9.54 11.39
CA LEU A 79 8.02 10.86 11.48
C LEU A 79 7.23 11.91 10.70
N ALA A 80 6.86 11.62 9.45
CA ALA A 80 6.10 12.52 8.58
C ALA A 80 4.73 12.87 9.15
N LEU A 81 4.05 11.89 9.77
CA LEU A 81 2.68 12.04 10.28
C LEU A 81 2.61 12.17 11.80
N ARG A 82 3.71 12.50 12.50
CA ARG A 82 3.84 12.42 13.96
C ARG A 82 2.67 13.02 14.74
N HIS A 83 2.10 14.13 14.24
CA HIS A 83 0.99 14.82 14.87
C HIS A 83 -0.40 14.25 14.52
N HIS A 84 -0.52 13.49 13.43
CA HIS A 84 -1.78 12.91 12.95
C HIS A 84 -1.97 11.44 13.36
N PHE A 85 -0.89 10.75 13.76
CA PHE A 85 -0.95 9.33 14.13
C PHE A 85 -1.92 9.01 15.29
N ARG A 86 -2.07 9.92 16.27
CA ARG A 86 -2.86 9.64 17.50
C ARG A 86 -4.39 9.64 17.30
N GLY A 87 -4.90 10.13 16.17
CA GLY A 87 -6.34 10.20 15.89
C GLY A 87 -6.76 9.49 14.61
N THR A 88 -5.81 8.84 13.93
CA THR A 88 -6.02 8.22 12.63
C THR A 88 -6.06 6.71 12.79
N ALA A 89 -7.14 6.06 12.32
CA ALA A 89 -7.19 4.61 12.27
C ALA A 89 -6.09 4.11 11.33
N PHE A 90 -5.26 3.19 11.82
CA PHE A 90 -4.08 2.71 11.10
C PHE A 90 -4.12 1.17 11.08
N PHE A 91 -4.13 0.61 9.86
CA PHE A 91 -4.20 -0.81 9.62
C PHE A 91 -2.93 -1.30 8.95
N PHE A 92 -2.50 -2.51 9.29
CA PHE A 92 -1.36 -3.18 8.68
C PHE A 92 -1.90 -4.34 7.84
N LEU A 93 -1.58 -4.35 6.55
CA LEU A 93 -2.03 -5.38 5.62
C LEU A 93 -0.84 -6.12 5.02
N ASN A 94 -0.72 -7.40 5.35
CA ASN A 94 0.25 -8.31 4.75
C ASN A 94 -0.25 -8.77 3.38
N THR A 95 0.38 -8.32 2.30
CA THR A 95 -0.05 -8.58 0.93
C THR A 95 0.30 -9.98 0.43
N LYS A 96 1.15 -10.74 1.16
CA LYS A 96 1.53 -12.12 0.79
C LYS A 96 1.16 -13.16 1.85
N ALA A 97 0.31 -12.81 2.82
CA ALA A 97 -0.10 -13.74 3.88
C ALA A 97 -0.63 -15.07 3.29
N ASP A 98 -1.43 -14.98 2.24
CA ASP A 98 -2.12 -16.12 1.65
C ASP A 98 -1.41 -16.69 0.42
N VAL A 99 -0.28 -16.12 -0.02
CA VAL A 99 0.43 -16.57 -1.25
C VAL A 99 0.89 -18.02 -1.12
N LEU A 100 1.32 -18.43 0.07
CA LEU A 100 1.72 -19.81 0.32
C LEU A 100 0.52 -20.77 0.28
N THR A 101 -0.64 -20.34 0.80
CA THR A 101 -1.87 -21.13 0.78
C THR A 101 -2.41 -21.27 -0.63
N ILE A 102 -2.52 -20.16 -1.38
CA ILE A 102 -3.01 -20.14 -2.77
C ILE A 102 -2.12 -20.98 -3.69
N ARG A 103 -0.79 -20.94 -3.50
CA ARG A 103 0.13 -21.77 -4.28
C ARG A 103 -0.03 -23.25 -3.99
N LYS A 104 -0.27 -23.59 -2.72
CA LYS A 104 -0.45 -24.98 -2.32
C LYS A 104 -1.76 -25.55 -2.85
N ASP A 105 -2.85 -24.77 -2.77
CA ASP A 105 -4.14 -25.17 -3.35
C ASP A 105 -4.04 -25.40 -4.87
N ALA A 106 -3.19 -24.64 -5.57
CA ALA A 106 -2.94 -24.83 -7.01
C ALA A 106 -2.05 -26.04 -7.34
N GLU A 107 -1.15 -26.45 -6.44
CA GLU A 107 -0.31 -27.64 -6.61
C GLU A 107 -1.09 -28.93 -6.27
N ASP A 108 -1.97 -28.87 -5.27
CA ASP A 108 -2.83 -30.00 -4.88
C ASP A 108 -3.92 -30.29 -5.95
N ASP A 109 -4.35 -29.29 -6.74
CA ASP A 109 -5.31 -29.46 -7.85
C ASP A 109 -4.69 -30.11 -9.11
N ASP A 110 -3.37 -30.01 -9.33
CA ASP A 110 -2.67 -30.58 -10.50
C ASP A 110 -2.37 -32.09 -10.36
N ASP A 111 -2.44 -32.64 -9.14
CA ASP A 111 -2.16 -34.06 -8.87
C ASP A 111 -3.41 -34.97 -9.01
N ASP A 112 -4.63 -34.42 -8.99
CA ASP A 112 -5.89 -35.18 -9.12
C ASP A 112 -6.25 -35.55 -10.58
N ASP A 113 -5.66 -34.90 -11.59
CA ASP A 113 -5.95 -35.15 -13.01
C ASP A 113 -5.16 -36.34 -13.63
N ASN A 114 -4.31 -37.03 -12.85
CA ASN A 114 -3.45 -38.10 -13.37
C ASN A 114 -3.86 -39.55 -13.00
N ASP A 115 -4.96 -39.78 -12.27
CA ASP A 115 -5.32 -41.13 -11.79
C ASP A 115 -6.51 -41.81 -12.54
N GLU A 116 -7.06 -41.21 -13.60
CA GLU A 116 -8.18 -41.81 -14.38
C GLU A 116 -7.79 -42.56 -15.67
N THR A 117 -6.51 -42.93 -15.88
CA THR A 117 -6.11 -43.73 -17.08
C THR A 117 -5.61 -45.16 -16.80
N ARG A 118 -5.92 -45.74 -15.63
CA ARG A 118 -5.63 -47.15 -15.34
C ARG A 118 -6.88 -47.93 -14.90
N GLY A 119 -7.73 -48.26 -15.86
CA GLY A 119 -8.82 -49.23 -15.74
C GLY A 119 -8.96 -50.05 -17.01
#